data_AF-A0A662RQ18-F1
#
_entry.id   AF-A0A662RQ18-F1
#
_cell.length_a   1.000
_cell.length_b   1.000
_cell.length_c   1.000
_cell.angle_alpha   90.00
_cell.angle_beta   90.00
_cell.angle_gamma   90.00
#
_symmetry.space_group_name_H-M   'P 1'
#
loop_
_entity.id
_entity.type
_entity.pdbx_description
1 polymer ?
#
loop_
_entity_poly.entity_id
_entity_poly.type
_entity_poly.pdbx_seq_one_letter_code
_entity_poly.pdbx_strand_id
1 'polypeptide(L)'
;MGVKDHKEVKVKKKLKLSIVVAAIVVVSIFVMVSLPVSYCASDNTLTWSYSLEECKVVTEDKSSKLKLTVKCASIESMLFPRSLKFILSDPEGNTVDTGYISSDDFVDGKETIYLDMAQGYCGQPKPGTYYLVAKTSSGKEIYNDYLTFTGAKLSIEEIRGWYKKYSDGTCALNKISMKVRNNGDLPAIIYRGRVRAGNEEDDFLLSESVMPGDELTINETIWLAYLESGKYVMHTELYSKDGQLLASHQRNITLKKTKEDVKTLGFEAIFAIGGLLAVAYLVLRRRR
;
A
#
# COMPACT_ATOMS: atom_id res chain seq x y z
N MET A 1 68.68 -44.45 101.03
CA MET A 1 68.62 -45.78 100.39
C MET A 1 67.51 -45.69 99.35
N GLY A 2 67.79 -45.30 98.10
CA GLY A 2 68.38 -46.13 97.05
C GLY A 2 67.28 -47.04 96.51
N VAL A 3 66.81 -46.94 95.26
CA VAL A 3 67.58 -47.00 94.00
C VAL A 3 66.64 -46.63 92.82
N LYS A 4 67.12 -45.73 91.94
CA LYS A 4 67.07 -45.67 90.45
C LYS A 4 65.72 -45.84 89.72
N ASP A 5 65.42 -45.12 88.63
CA ASP A 5 66.24 -44.96 87.44
C ASP A 5 66.01 -43.67 86.63
N HIS A 6 67.12 -43.19 86.07
CA HIS A 6 67.26 -42.14 85.07
C HIS A 6 66.80 -42.62 83.69
N LYS A 7 66.23 -41.70 82.89
CA LYS A 7 66.71 -41.51 81.51
C LYS A 7 66.56 -40.07 81.07
N GLU A 8 67.70 -39.41 81.12
CA GLU A 8 68.00 -38.10 80.59
C GLU A 8 68.62 -38.26 79.18
N VAL A 9 68.71 -37.15 78.45
CA VAL A 9 69.63 -36.89 77.32
C VAL A 9 69.18 -37.33 75.91
N LYS A 10 68.63 -36.37 75.13
CA LYS A 10 69.32 -35.82 73.94
C LYS A 10 68.54 -34.66 73.32
N VAL A 11 68.86 -33.47 73.81
CA VAL A 11 68.79 -32.21 73.07
C VAL A 11 69.83 -32.23 71.93
N LYS A 12 69.52 -31.58 70.81
CA LYS A 12 70.38 -31.21 69.66
C LYS A 12 70.79 -32.32 68.68
N LYS A 13 70.11 -32.36 67.53
CA LYS A 13 70.69 -32.16 66.17
C LYS A 13 69.64 -32.45 65.08
N LYS A 14 68.75 -31.49 64.83
CA LYS A 14 68.26 -31.14 63.48
C LYS A 14 67.85 -29.67 63.49
N LEU A 15 68.87 -28.83 63.67
CA LEU A 15 68.83 -27.40 63.37
C LEU A 15 69.54 -27.23 62.02
N LYS A 16 68.94 -26.43 61.13
CA LYS A 16 69.48 -25.84 59.89
C LYS A 16 69.27 -26.60 58.56
N LEU A 17 68.12 -26.34 57.94
CA LEU A 17 67.87 -25.88 56.55
C LEU A 17 66.35 -26.08 56.34
N SER A 18 65.48 -25.08 56.18
CA SER A 18 65.57 -23.83 55.41
C SER A 18 64.66 -22.79 56.09
N ILE A 19 65.20 -21.71 56.65
CA ILE A 19 65.13 -20.33 56.14
C ILE A 19 64.31 -20.14 54.84
N VAL A 20 63.44 -19.12 54.89
CA VAL A 20 62.50 -18.54 53.90
C VAL A 20 61.04 -19.00 54.05
N VAL A 21 60.15 -18.01 54.13
CA VAL A 21 58.68 -18.02 54.35
C VAL A 21 58.22 -17.95 55.82
N ALA A 22 58.62 -16.89 56.53
CA ALA A 22 57.86 -16.36 57.68
C ALA A 22 58.18 -14.87 57.88
N ALA A 23 57.52 -14.03 57.09
CA ALA A 23 57.48 -12.57 57.16
C ALA A 23 56.07 -12.24 56.62
N ILE A 24 55.11 -11.64 57.32
CA ILE A 24 55.10 -10.58 58.33
C ILE A 24 53.79 -10.76 59.13
N VAL A 25 53.86 -10.77 60.46
CA VAL A 25 52.70 -10.54 61.34
C VAL A 25 53.04 -9.31 62.16
N VAL A 26 52.59 -8.13 61.73
CA VAL A 26 52.60 -6.90 62.51
C VAL A 26 51.33 -6.10 62.21
N VAL A 27 50.41 -6.17 63.18
CA VAL A 27 49.57 -5.09 63.75
C VAL A 27 49.14 -3.96 62.80
N SER A 28 47.83 -3.80 62.58
CA SER A 28 47.11 -2.50 62.66
C SER A 28 45.59 -2.64 62.39
N ILE A 29 44.79 -2.25 63.39
CA ILE A 29 43.48 -1.57 63.29
C ILE A 29 42.42 -2.19 62.34
N PHE A 30 41.43 -2.88 62.91
CA PHE A 30 40.16 -3.18 62.24
C PHE A 30 39.32 -1.88 62.15
N VAL A 31 39.43 -1.15 61.05
CA VAL A 31 38.36 -0.24 60.62
C VAL A 31 37.30 -1.12 59.96
N MET A 32 36.10 -1.20 60.55
CA MET A 32 34.92 -1.66 59.81
C MET A 32 34.61 -0.64 58.71
N VAL A 33 35.24 -0.79 57.55
CA VAL A 33 34.70 -0.26 56.31
C VAL A 33 33.77 -1.35 55.79
N SER A 34 32.47 -1.12 55.92
CA SER A 34 31.48 -1.80 55.10
C SER A 34 31.81 -1.51 53.64
N LEU A 35 32.60 -2.37 53.01
CA LEU A 35 32.69 -2.40 51.56
C LEU A 35 31.27 -2.69 51.08
N PRO A 36 30.63 -1.81 50.27
CA PRO A 36 29.52 -2.29 49.47
C PRO A 36 30.11 -3.39 48.60
N VAL A 37 29.71 -4.64 48.87
CA VAL A 37 29.70 -5.64 47.82
C VAL A 37 28.71 -5.09 46.81
N SER A 38 29.19 -4.29 45.87
CA SER A 38 28.52 -4.15 44.60
C SER A 38 28.52 -5.55 44.02
N TYR A 39 27.43 -6.26 44.26
CA TYR A 39 26.88 -7.09 43.22
C TYR A 39 26.81 -6.18 41.99
N CYS A 40 27.81 -6.28 41.11
CA CYS A 40 27.49 -6.11 39.71
C CYS A 40 26.50 -7.24 39.45
N ALA A 41 25.20 -6.95 39.64
CA ALA A 41 24.23 -7.54 38.74
C ALA A 41 24.83 -7.25 37.37
N SER A 42 25.33 -8.28 36.68
CA SER A 42 25.44 -8.15 35.25
C SER A 42 24.04 -7.78 34.85
N ASP A 43 23.83 -6.52 34.44
CA ASP A 43 22.73 -6.16 33.58
C ASP A 43 22.97 -6.95 32.30
N ASN A 44 22.67 -8.24 32.35
CA ASN A 44 22.24 -9.01 31.21
C ASN A 44 20.81 -8.53 30.94
N THR A 45 20.67 -7.24 30.66
CA THR A 45 19.54 -6.74 29.90
C THR A 45 19.71 -7.42 28.55
N LEU A 46 19.06 -8.57 28.38
CA LEU A 46 18.76 -9.13 27.07
C LEU A 46 17.95 -8.04 26.34
N THR A 47 18.65 -7.12 25.68
CA THR A 47 18.05 -6.16 24.79
C THR A 47 17.59 -6.94 23.59
N TRP A 48 16.30 -7.29 23.57
CA TRP A 48 15.65 -7.74 22.35
C TRP A 48 15.87 -6.66 21.28
N SER A 49 16.60 -6.99 20.23
CA SER A 49 16.73 -6.10 19.08
C SER A 49 15.74 -6.57 18.02
N TYR A 50 14.69 -5.77 17.84
CA TYR A 50 13.82 -5.83 16.67
C TYR A 50 14.38 -4.88 15.63
N SER A 51 14.32 -5.29 14.38
CA SER A 51 14.61 -4.40 13.26
C SER A 51 13.52 -4.56 12.22
N LEU A 52 13.01 -3.43 11.73
CA LEU A 52 12.16 -3.42 10.55
C LEU A 52 13.05 -3.66 9.33
N GLU A 53 12.87 -4.81 8.68
CA GLU A 53 13.63 -5.18 7.49
C GLU A 53 12.99 -4.63 6.22
N GLU A 54 11.66 -4.56 6.19
CA GLU A 54 10.92 -4.02 5.07
C GLU A 54 9.76 -3.16 5.57
N CYS A 55 9.58 -2.01 4.92
CA CYS A 55 8.43 -1.13 5.08
C CYS A 55 8.00 -0.68 3.69
N LYS A 56 6.90 -1.21 3.17
CA LYS A 56 6.48 -0.95 1.79
C LYS A 56 4.97 -0.77 1.70
N VAL A 57 4.53 0.19 0.89
CA VAL A 57 3.12 0.36 0.55
C VAL A 57 2.72 -0.64 -0.53
N VAL A 58 1.60 -1.33 -0.30
CA VAL A 58 1.01 -2.34 -1.19
C VAL A 58 -0.50 -2.10 -1.33
N THR A 59 -1.12 -2.68 -2.35
CA THR A 59 -2.58 -2.83 -2.40
C THR A 59 -2.93 -4.30 -2.31
N GLU A 60 -3.79 -4.67 -1.37
CA GLU A 60 -4.31 -6.03 -1.20
C GLU A 60 -5.80 -5.93 -0.91
N ASP A 61 -6.61 -6.79 -1.54
CA ASP A 61 -8.08 -6.77 -1.44
C ASP A 61 -8.72 -5.39 -1.73
N LYS A 62 -8.10 -4.61 -2.62
CA LYS A 62 -8.50 -3.23 -2.99
C LYS A 62 -8.43 -2.22 -1.83
N SER A 63 -7.68 -2.55 -0.79
CA SER A 63 -7.30 -1.64 0.29
C SER A 63 -5.81 -1.32 0.23
N SER A 64 -5.48 -0.08 0.55
CA SER A 64 -4.08 0.36 0.64
C SER A 64 -3.49 -0.07 1.97
N LYS A 65 -2.40 -0.83 1.96
CA LYS A 65 -1.78 -1.39 3.16
C LYS A 65 -0.30 -1.05 3.25
N LEU A 66 0.20 -0.96 4.47
CA LEU A 66 1.60 -0.92 4.80
C LEU A 66 2.06 -2.34 5.16
N LYS A 67 2.87 -2.95 4.30
CA LYS A 67 3.53 -4.23 4.55
C LYS A 67 4.77 -3.98 5.41
N LEU A 68 4.84 -4.65 6.55
CA LEU A 68 5.94 -4.58 7.50
C LEU A 68 6.54 -5.96 7.67
N THR A 69 7.83 -6.11 7.37
CA THR A 69 8.60 -7.33 7.66
C THR A 69 9.51 -7.06 8.84
N VAL A 70 9.24 -7.74 9.95
CA VAL A 70 9.94 -7.55 11.23
C VAL A 70 10.91 -8.70 11.43
N LYS A 71 12.15 -8.39 11.78
CA LYS A 71 13.16 -9.39 12.14
C LYS A 71 13.41 -9.36 13.63
N CYS A 72 13.46 -10.54 14.24
CA CYS A 72 13.87 -10.74 15.64
C CYS A 72 15.24 -11.40 15.70
N ALA A 73 16.20 -10.78 16.40
CA ALA A 73 17.57 -11.30 16.49
C ALA A 73 17.78 -12.37 17.59
N SER A 74 16.79 -12.62 18.47
CA SER A 74 16.93 -13.57 19.58
C SER A 74 15.61 -14.29 19.86
N ILE A 75 15.51 -15.53 19.34
CA ILE A 75 14.36 -16.43 19.55
C ILE A 75 14.60 -17.34 20.77
N GLU A 76 15.83 -17.41 21.29
CA GLU A 76 16.25 -18.45 22.24
C GLU A 76 15.85 -18.21 23.72
N SER A 77 15.06 -17.18 24.05
CA SER A 77 14.75 -16.87 25.46
C SER A 77 13.27 -17.12 25.82
N MET A 78 13.05 -17.86 26.91
CA MET A 78 11.75 -18.00 27.61
C MET A 78 11.14 -16.67 28.12
N LEU A 79 11.78 -15.52 27.84
CA LEU A 79 11.36 -14.17 28.22
C LEU A 79 10.86 -13.34 27.01
N PHE A 80 10.59 -13.99 25.87
CA PHE A 80 10.07 -13.34 24.67
C PHE A 80 8.72 -12.63 24.98
N PRO A 81 8.50 -11.36 24.57
CA PRO A 81 7.20 -10.74 24.72
C PRO A 81 6.20 -11.52 23.88
N ARG A 82 5.23 -12.18 24.54
CA ARG A 82 4.24 -13.07 23.91
C ARG A 82 3.61 -12.51 22.63
N SER A 83 3.51 -11.20 22.52
CA SER A 83 3.14 -10.53 21.30
C SER A 83 3.73 -9.14 21.18
N LEU A 84 3.87 -8.70 19.94
CA LEU A 84 4.09 -7.33 19.56
C LEU A 84 2.79 -6.74 19.02
N LYS A 85 2.49 -5.51 19.43
CA LYS A 85 1.38 -4.72 18.90
C LYS A 85 1.94 -3.59 18.04
N PHE A 86 1.59 -3.59 16.77
CA PHE A 86 1.88 -2.50 15.85
C PHE A 86 0.65 -1.60 15.74
N ILE A 87 0.86 -0.29 15.78
CA ILE A 87 -0.19 0.71 15.68
C ILE A 87 0.25 1.71 14.61
N LEU A 88 -0.59 1.91 13.60
CA LEU A 88 -0.39 2.92 12.57
C LEU A 88 -1.38 4.06 12.80
N SER A 89 -0.86 5.28 12.91
CA SER A 89 -1.67 6.50 13.03
C SER A 89 -1.56 7.33 11.75
N ASP A 90 -2.68 7.90 11.31
CA ASP A 90 -2.76 8.78 10.14
C ASP A 90 -2.11 10.15 10.40
N PRO A 91 -1.97 11.00 9.37
CA PRO A 91 -1.43 12.34 9.51
C PRO A 91 -2.22 13.29 10.42
N GLU A 92 -3.46 12.94 10.78
CA GLU A 92 -4.28 13.69 11.74
C GLU A 92 -4.09 13.19 13.18
N GLY A 93 -3.32 12.11 13.38
CA GLY A 93 -3.05 11.50 14.67
C GLY A 93 -4.07 10.43 15.10
N ASN A 94 -5.01 10.06 14.23
CA ASN A 94 -5.97 9.00 14.50
C ASN A 94 -5.34 7.63 14.22
N THR A 95 -5.58 6.64 15.08
CA THR A 95 -5.21 5.26 14.76
C THR A 95 -6.04 4.76 13.57
N VAL A 96 -5.36 4.40 12.49
CA VAL A 96 -6.00 3.81 11.30
C VAL A 96 -6.15 2.32 11.47
N ASP A 97 -5.08 1.66 11.91
CA ASP A 97 -5.08 0.22 12.06
C ASP A 97 -4.11 -0.25 13.16
N THR A 98 -4.32 -1.48 13.62
CA THR A 98 -3.53 -2.16 14.63
C THR A 98 -3.31 -3.61 14.23
N GLY A 99 -2.04 -4.00 14.12
CA GLY A 99 -1.63 -5.37 13.86
C GLY A 99 -0.96 -6.01 15.06
N TYR A 100 -0.94 -7.33 15.08
CA TYR A 100 -0.27 -8.10 16.14
C TYR A 100 0.61 -9.17 15.51
N ILE A 101 1.76 -9.41 16.13
CA ILE A 101 2.63 -10.54 15.83
C ILE A 101 2.76 -11.35 17.12
N SER A 102 2.40 -12.63 17.08
CA SER A 102 2.69 -13.55 18.19
C SER A 102 4.17 -13.90 18.20
N SER A 103 4.70 -14.21 19.39
CA SER A 103 6.04 -14.78 19.49
C SER A 103 6.20 -16.06 18.68
N ASP A 104 5.13 -16.84 18.60
CA ASP A 104 5.11 -18.15 17.96
C ASP A 104 5.15 -18.04 16.43
N ASP A 105 4.85 -16.86 15.88
CA ASP A 105 4.88 -16.59 14.44
C ASP A 105 6.31 -16.41 13.92
N PHE A 106 7.27 -16.03 14.78
CA PHE A 106 8.69 -15.86 14.43
C PHE A 106 9.44 -17.21 14.26
N VAL A 107 8.90 -18.14 13.47
CA VAL A 107 9.46 -19.48 13.27
C VAL A 107 10.87 -19.44 12.66
N ASP A 108 11.11 -18.52 11.71
CA ASP A 108 12.40 -18.32 11.05
C ASP A 108 13.12 -17.04 11.50
N GLY A 109 12.62 -16.41 12.57
CA GLY A 109 13.10 -15.12 13.06
C GLY A 109 12.60 -13.91 12.30
N LYS A 110 11.65 -14.09 11.37
CA LYS A 110 10.94 -13.00 10.69
C LYS A 110 9.45 -13.23 10.76
N GLU A 111 8.70 -12.13 10.63
CA GLU A 111 7.26 -12.20 10.45
C GLU A 111 6.77 -10.98 9.66
N THR A 112 5.69 -11.15 8.89
CA THR A 112 5.13 -10.09 8.05
C THR A 112 3.71 -9.76 8.47
N ILE A 113 3.43 -8.48 8.68
CA ILE A 113 2.06 -7.98 8.89
C ILE A 113 1.69 -6.92 7.87
N TYR A 114 0.39 -6.72 7.74
CA TYR A 114 -0.20 -5.69 6.90
C TYR A 114 -1.06 -4.79 7.77
N LEU A 115 -0.83 -3.49 7.69
CA LEU A 115 -1.63 -2.48 8.37
C LEU A 115 -2.39 -1.66 7.33
N ASP A 116 -3.70 -1.53 7.47
CA ASP A 116 -4.49 -0.68 6.60
C ASP A 116 -4.07 0.80 6.75
N MET A 117 -3.86 1.49 5.62
CA MET A 117 -3.51 2.91 5.58
C MET A 117 -4.73 3.81 5.37
N ALA A 118 -5.89 3.22 5.12
CA ALA A 118 -7.18 3.90 4.98
C ALA A 118 -8.29 3.02 5.53
N GLN A 119 -9.32 3.63 6.12
CA GLN A 119 -10.45 2.89 6.64
C GLN A 119 -11.39 2.42 5.53
N GLY A 120 -11.77 1.14 5.60
CA GLY A 120 -12.83 0.56 4.78
C GLY A 120 -12.40 0.21 3.34
N TYR A 121 -13.27 -0.56 2.69
CA TYR A 121 -13.07 -1.03 1.32
C TYR A 121 -12.96 0.14 0.33
N CYS A 122 -11.94 0.10 -0.52
CA CYS A 122 -11.56 1.16 -1.46
C CYS A 122 -11.25 2.51 -0.79
N GLY A 123 -10.73 2.51 0.45
CA GLY A 123 -10.30 3.72 1.14
C GLY A 123 -9.05 4.33 0.48
N GLN A 124 -9.07 5.65 0.27
CA GLN A 124 -7.92 6.38 -0.25
C GLN A 124 -6.98 6.75 0.91
N PRO A 125 -5.71 6.32 0.90
CA PRO A 125 -4.76 6.72 1.94
C PRO A 125 -4.48 8.22 1.87
N LYS A 126 -4.46 8.86 3.05
CA LYS A 126 -4.21 10.30 3.18
C LYS A 126 -2.73 10.62 2.90
N PRO A 127 -2.41 11.71 2.20
CA PRO A 127 -1.04 12.24 2.17
C PRO A 127 -0.65 12.81 3.54
N GLY A 128 0.64 12.81 3.86
CA GLY A 128 1.19 13.35 5.10
C GLY A 128 2.08 12.35 5.84
N THR A 129 2.37 12.66 7.10
CA THR A 129 3.25 11.86 7.96
C THR A 129 2.44 10.91 8.85
N TYR A 130 2.59 9.61 8.61
CA TYR A 130 2.06 8.56 9.48
C TYR A 130 3.04 8.29 10.62
N TYR A 131 2.49 7.91 11.77
CA TYR A 131 3.28 7.46 12.92
C TYR A 131 3.08 5.97 13.12
N LEU A 132 4.16 5.20 12.96
CA LEU A 132 4.18 3.76 13.20
C LEU A 132 4.85 3.51 14.55
N VAL A 133 4.21 2.73 15.42
CA VAL A 133 4.76 2.35 16.71
C VAL A 133 4.57 0.87 16.98
N ALA A 134 5.62 0.22 17.50
CA ALA A 134 5.55 -1.15 18.01
C ALA A 134 5.70 -1.15 19.53
N LYS A 135 4.79 -1.87 20.20
CA LYS A 135 4.75 -2.01 21.65
C LYS A 135 4.75 -3.47 22.06
N THR A 136 5.37 -3.78 23.19
CA THR A 136 5.26 -5.10 23.83
C THR A 136 3.87 -5.28 24.46
N SER A 137 3.58 -6.51 24.89
CA SER A 137 2.37 -6.83 25.68
C SER A 137 2.25 -6.05 27.01
N SER A 138 3.36 -5.53 27.55
CA SER A 138 3.35 -4.64 28.73
C SER A 138 3.10 -3.17 28.39
N GLY A 139 2.95 -2.83 27.10
CA GLY A 139 2.76 -1.47 26.62
C GLY A 139 4.05 -0.67 26.45
N LYS A 140 5.22 -1.28 26.70
CA LYS A 140 6.52 -0.64 26.46
C LYS A 140 6.75 -0.46 24.97
N GLU A 141 7.05 0.76 24.55
CA GLU A 141 7.46 1.06 23.19
C GLU A 141 8.87 0.54 22.91
N ILE A 142 9.03 -0.13 21.77
CA ILE A 142 10.29 -0.76 21.37
C ILE A 142 10.77 -0.31 19.98
N TYR A 143 9.88 0.29 19.19
CA TYR A 143 10.17 0.87 17.89
C TYR A 143 9.15 1.95 17.60
N ASN A 144 9.60 3.03 16.99
CA ASN A 144 8.76 4.05 16.39
C ASN A 144 9.41 4.59 15.11
N ASP A 145 8.59 5.04 14.19
CA ASP A 145 9.05 5.69 12.97
C ASP A 145 8.00 6.65 12.41
N TYR A 146 8.47 7.60 11.62
CA TYR A 146 7.64 8.57 10.91
C TYR A 146 7.75 8.33 9.41
N LEU A 147 6.63 7.95 8.78
CA LEU A 147 6.57 7.64 7.37
C LEU A 147 5.86 8.79 6.65
N THR A 148 6.59 9.55 5.83
CA THR A 148 6.04 10.72 5.14
C THR A 148 5.75 10.41 3.68
N PHE A 149 4.52 10.67 3.26
CA PHE A 149 4.04 10.48 1.90
C PHE A 149 3.47 11.78 1.35
N THR A 150 3.78 12.06 0.09
CA THR A 150 3.23 13.21 -0.65
C THR A 150 1.83 12.94 -1.20
N GLY A 151 1.45 11.67 -1.36
CA GLY A 151 0.14 11.26 -1.84
C GLY A 151 0.17 10.55 -3.19
N ALA A 152 -1.01 10.10 -3.60
CA ALA A 152 -1.22 9.63 -4.96
C ALA A 152 -1.15 10.81 -5.94
N LYS A 153 -0.55 10.60 -7.10
CA LYS A 153 -0.49 11.59 -8.18
C LYS A 153 -0.89 10.93 -9.49
N LEU A 154 -2.19 10.72 -9.63
CA LEU A 154 -2.78 10.08 -10.79
C LEU A 154 -2.90 11.07 -11.97
N SER A 155 -2.59 10.60 -13.17
CA SER A 155 -2.81 11.34 -14.42
C SER A 155 -3.43 10.44 -15.47
N ILE A 156 -4.34 11.00 -16.27
CA ILE A 156 -4.86 10.35 -17.49
C ILE A 156 -3.97 10.82 -18.65
N GLU A 157 -3.14 9.92 -19.18
CA GLU A 157 -2.17 10.21 -20.22
C GLU A 157 -2.80 10.17 -21.62
N GLU A 158 -3.67 9.18 -21.85
CA GLU A 158 -4.34 8.97 -23.12
C GLU A 158 -5.79 8.60 -22.89
N ILE A 159 -6.68 9.13 -23.73
CA ILE A 159 -8.06 8.69 -23.81
C ILE A 159 -8.48 8.42 -25.25
N ARG A 160 -9.11 7.28 -25.48
CA ARG A 160 -9.72 6.88 -26.75
C ARG A 160 -11.21 6.65 -26.53
N GLY A 161 -12.02 7.08 -27.49
CA GLY A 161 -13.46 6.87 -27.50
C GLY A 161 -13.88 6.12 -28.76
N TRP A 162 -14.88 5.23 -28.63
CA TRP A 162 -15.56 4.60 -29.74
C TRP A 162 -16.97 5.15 -29.87
N TYR A 163 -17.39 5.36 -31.11
CA TYR A 163 -18.64 6.04 -31.42
C TYR A 163 -19.51 5.15 -32.26
N LYS A 164 -20.78 5.02 -31.87
CA LYS A 164 -21.85 4.46 -32.68
C LYS A 164 -22.58 5.60 -33.37
N LYS A 165 -22.91 5.43 -34.65
CA LYS A 165 -23.70 6.40 -35.42
C LYS A 165 -25.10 5.87 -35.63
N TYR A 166 -26.08 6.74 -35.64
CA TYR A 166 -27.48 6.42 -35.89
C TYR A 166 -27.97 7.02 -37.22
N SER A 167 -29.06 6.46 -37.74
CA SER A 167 -29.66 6.86 -39.02
C SER A 167 -30.24 8.28 -39.00
N ASP A 168 -30.58 8.80 -37.82
CA ASP A 168 -31.06 10.18 -37.61
C ASP A 168 -29.92 11.23 -37.64
N GLY A 169 -28.68 10.80 -37.85
CA GLY A 169 -27.51 11.67 -37.89
C GLY A 169 -26.88 11.95 -36.52
N THR A 170 -27.44 11.43 -35.44
CA THR A 170 -26.84 11.50 -34.10
C THR A 170 -25.73 10.45 -33.94
N CYS A 171 -24.86 10.71 -32.96
CA CYS A 171 -23.79 9.80 -32.56
C CYS A 171 -23.92 9.51 -31.06
N ALA A 172 -23.53 8.31 -30.65
CA ALA A 172 -23.30 7.98 -29.25
C ALA A 172 -21.84 7.62 -29.03
N LEU A 173 -21.21 8.18 -28.00
CA LEU A 173 -19.94 7.66 -27.47
C LEU A 173 -20.30 6.49 -26.56
N ASN A 174 -19.95 5.27 -26.98
CA ASN A 174 -20.43 4.05 -26.32
C ASN A 174 -19.36 3.30 -25.52
N LYS A 175 -18.09 3.66 -25.70
CA LYS A 175 -16.97 3.04 -25.00
C LYS A 175 -15.81 4.03 -24.91
N ILE A 176 -15.08 3.97 -23.81
CA ILE A 176 -13.81 4.66 -23.63
C ILE A 176 -12.71 3.69 -23.20
N SER A 177 -11.48 4.07 -23.51
CA SER A 177 -10.26 3.45 -23.01
C SER A 177 -9.33 4.54 -22.56
N MET A 178 -8.89 4.46 -21.31
CA MET A 178 -8.06 5.45 -20.66
C MET A 178 -6.77 4.80 -20.19
N LYS A 179 -5.63 5.39 -20.55
CA LYS A 179 -4.35 5.02 -19.96
C LYS A 179 -4.05 5.97 -18.80
N VAL A 180 -3.90 5.43 -17.61
CA VAL A 180 -3.62 6.18 -16.39
C VAL A 180 -2.27 5.78 -15.80
N ARG A 181 -1.62 6.72 -15.14
CA ARG A 181 -0.34 6.52 -14.45
C ARG A 181 -0.38 7.19 -13.08
N ASN A 182 0.20 6.54 -12.07
CA ASN A 182 0.40 7.13 -10.76
C ASN A 182 1.88 7.46 -10.54
N ASN A 183 2.20 8.75 -10.49
CA ASN A 183 3.55 9.25 -10.22
C ASN A 183 3.75 9.68 -8.75
N GLY A 184 2.82 9.32 -7.88
CA GLY A 184 2.89 9.59 -6.45
C GLY A 184 3.65 8.50 -5.69
N ASP A 185 3.66 8.59 -4.37
CA ASP A 185 4.25 7.63 -3.44
C ASP A 185 3.21 6.82 -2.64
N LEU A 186 1.92 7.11 -2.84
CA LEU A 186 0.80 6.30 -2.37
C LEU A 186 -0.03 5.77 -3.54
N PRO A 187 -0.68 4.61 -3.39
CA PRO A 187 -1.62 4.09 -4.38
C PRO A 187 -2.80 5.05 -4.62
N ALA A 188 -3.23 5.12 -5.87
CA ALA A 188 -4.44 5.83 -6.26
C ALA A 188 -5.59 4.82 -6.35
N ILE A 189 -6.60 4.95 -5.48
CA ILE A 189 -7.76 4.05 -5.45
C ILE A 189 -8.92 4.73 -6.19
N ILE A 190 -9.20 4.24 -7.39
CA ILE A 190 -10.19 4.82 -8.31
C ILE A 190 -11.52 4.10 -8.11
N TYR A 191 -12.54 4.86 -7.73
CA TYR A 191 -13.88 4.33 -7.42
C TYR A 191 -14.95 4.75 -8.43
N ARG A 192 -14.82 5.94 -9.02
CA ARG A 192 -15.79 6.45 -9.99
C ARG A 192 -15.09 7.20 -11.10
N GLY A 193 -15.53 6.99 -12.33
CA GLY A 193 -15.20 7.87 -13.44
C GLY A 193 -16.44 8.60 -13.95
N ARG A 194 -16.19 9.76 -14.57
CA ARG A 194 -17.21 10.60 -15.19
C ARG A 194 -16.72 11.06 -16.54
N VAL A 195 -17.58 10.99 -17.55
CA VAL A 195 -17.30 11.52 -18.89
C VAL A 195 -18.40 12.48 -19.30
N ARG A 196 -18.02 13.61 -19.88
CA ARG A 196 -18.93 14.65 -20.37
C ARG A 196 -18.55 15.07 -21.77
N ALA A 197 -19.54 15.26 -22.63
CA ALA A 197 -19.35 15.90 -23.93
C ALA A 197 -20.64 16.62 -24.35
N GLY A 198 -20.54 17.91 -24.68
CA GLY A 198 -21.73 18.72 -24.94
C GLY A 198 -22.60 18.83 -23.68
N ASN A 199 -23.88 18.48 -23.79
CA ASN A 199 -24.83 18.46 -22.68
C ASN A 199 -25.01 17.07 -22.05
N GLU A 200 -24.26 16.08 -22.52
CA GLU A 200 -24.37 14.70 -22.08
C GLU A 200 -23.29 14.39 -21.03
N GLU A 201 -23.67 13.63 -20.02
CA GLU A 201 -22.81 13.14 -18.94
C GLU A 201 -23.15 11.69 -18.64
N ASP A 202 -22.12 10.91 -18.32
CA ASP A 202 -22.26 9.55 -17.82
C ASP A 202 -21.25 9.30 -16.69
N ASP A 203 -21.70 8.58 -15.67
CA ASP A 203 -20.95 8.19 -14.49
C ASP A 203 -20.82 6.66 -14.48
N PHE A 204 -19.61 6.15 -14.23
CA PHE A 204 -19.35 4.72 -14.15
C PHE A 204 -18.56 4.38 -12.89
N LEU A 205 -18.86 3.21 -12.31
CA LEU A 205 -18.21 2.71 -11.11
C LEU A 205 -16.96 1.92 -11.50
N LEU A 206 -15.92 2.12 -10.71
CA LEU A 206 -14.62 1.46 -10.81
C LEU A 206 -14.25 0.88 -9.45
N SER A 207 -13.29 -0.04 -9.45
CA SER A 207 -12.68 -0.53 -8.21
C SER A 207 -11.22 -0.89 -8.45
N GLU A 208 -10.52 0.07 -9.05
CA GLU A 208 -9.16 -0.10 -9.54
C GLU A 208 -8.16 0.57 -8.60
N SER A 209 -6.96 0.00 -8.49
CA SER A 209 -5.83 0.60 -7.79
C SER A 209 -4.67 0.76 -8.75
N VAL A 210 -4.01 1.92 -8.72
CA VAL A 210 -2.78 2.17 -9.46
C VAL A 210 -1.67 2.46 -8.46
N MET A 211 -0.74 1.51 -8.32
CA MET A 211 0.39 1.63 -7.39
C MET A 211 1.36 2.75 -7.83
N PRO A 212 2.17 3.29 -6.91
CA PRO A 212 3.27 4.19 -7.24
C PRO A 212 4.17 3.67 -8.38
N GLY A 213 4.33 4.47 -9.44
CA GLY A 213 5.14 4.14 -10.61
C GLY A 213 4.42 3.34 -11.70
N ASP A 214 3.25 2.75 -11.38
CA ASP A 214 2.54 1.87 -12.30
C ASP A 214 1.65 2.62 -13.29
N GLU A 215 1.29 1.90 -14.35
CA GLU A 215 0.30 2.29 -15.35
C GLU A 215 -0.83 1.27 -15.40
N LEU A 216 -2.05 1.76 -15.67
CA LEU A 216 -3.23 0.91 -15.88
C LEU A 216 -4.00 1.39 -17.10
N THR A 217 -4.58 0.46 -17.86
CA THR A 217 -5.54 0.78 -18.92
C THR A 217 -6.94 0.41 -18.46
N ILE A 218 -7.81 1.40 -18.32
CA ILE A 218 -9.22 1.26 -17.92
C ILE A 218 -10.07 1.26 -19.18
N ASN A 219 -10.96 0.27 -19.34
CA ASN A 219 -11.85 0.15 -20.48
C ASN A 219 -13.29 0.11 -20.01
N GLU A 220 -14.08 1.13 -20.33
CA GLU A 220 -15.44 1.25 -19.83
C GLU A 220 -16.45 1.45 -20.95
N THR A 221 -17.61 0.83 -20.77
CA THR A 221 -18.78 1.12 -21.59
C THR A 221 -19.44 2.35 -20.99
N ILE A 222 -19.66 3.37 -21.83
CA ILE A 222 -20.34 4.59 -21.42
C ILE A 222 -21.48 4.86 -22.37
N TRP A 223 -22.39 5.74 -22.01
CA TRP A 223 -23.54 6.08 -22.83
C TRP A 223 -23.80 7.58 -22.88
N LEU A 224 -23.03 8.28 -23.71
CA LEU A 224 -23.37 9.65 -24.11
C LEU A 224 -24.11 9.59 -25.44
N ALA A 225 -25.44 9.65 -25.39
CA ALA A 225 -26.30 9.56 -26.58
C ALA A 225 -26.62 10.93 -27.17
N TYR A 226 -27.25 10.96 -28.34
CA TYR A 226 -27.78 12.20 -28.95
C TYR A 226 -26.76 13.31 -29.20
N LEU A 227 -25.47 12.97 -29.30
CA LEU A 227 -24.45 13.93 -29.70
C LEU A 227 -24.60 14.23 -31.20
N GLU A 228 -24.98 15.46 -31.54
CA GLU A 228 -25.02 15.91 -32.93
C GLU A 228 -23.63 15.86 -33.57
N SER A 229 -23.56 15.81 -34.90
CA SER A 229 -22.28 15.98 -35.58
C SER A 229 -21.68 17.35 -35.30
N GLY A 230 -20.43 17.39 -34.84
CA GLY A 230 -19.78 18.63 -34.44
C GLY A 230 -18.42 18.38 -33.80
N LYS A 231 -17.84 19.46 -33.28
CA LYS A 231 -16.64 19.40 -32.45
C LYS A 231 -17.07 19.57 -31.00
N TYR A 232 -16.55 18.73 -30.12
CA TYR A 232 -16.82 18.79 -28.69
C TYR A 232 -15.51 18.76 -27.91
N VAL A 233 -15.53 19.32 -26.71
CA VAL A 233 -14.54 19.02 -25.69
C VAL A 233 -15.11 17.89 -24.85
N MET A 234 -14.40 16.76 -24.84
CA MET A 234 -14.70 15.64 -23.96
C MET A 234 -13.93 15.86 -22.66
N HIS A 235 -14.65 15.95 -21.55
CA HIS A 235 -14.08 16.02 -20.20
C HIS A 235 -14.15 14.64 -19.57
N THR A 236 -13.08 14.23 -18.90
CA THR A 236 -13.02 12.96 -18.19
C THR A 236 -12.39 13.16 -16.83
N GLU A 237 -13.05 12.66 -15.80
CA GLU A 237 -12.68 12.86 -14.40
C GLU A 237 -12.71 11.51 -13.69
N LEU A 238 -11.72 11.27 -12.81
CA LEU A 238 -11.63 10.08 -11.98
C LEU A 238 -11.62 10.49 -10.50
N TYR A 239 -12.39 9.79 -9.69
CA TYR A 239 -12.66 10.12 -8.29
C TYR A 239 -12.38 8.94 -7.36
N SER A 240 -11.97 9.27 -6.13
CA SER A 240 -11.98 8.34 -5.02
C SER A 240 -13.41 8.06 -4.54
N LYS A 241 -13.57 7.09 -3.65
CA LYS A 241 -14.86 6.74 -3.03
C LYS A 241 -15.50 7.93 -2.29
N ASP A 242 -14.68 8.74 -1.63
CA ASP A 242 -15.13 9.91 -0.86
C ASP A 242 -15.39 11.15 -1.74
N GLY A 243 -15.29 11.00 -3.07
CA GLY A 243 -15.56 12.06 -4.03
C GLY A 243 -14.38 13.00 -4.28
N GLN A 244 -13.18 12.70 -3.77
CA GLN A 244 -11.98 13.46 -4.10
C GLN A 244 -11.63 13.28 -5.58
N LEU A 245 -11.42 14.38 -6.31
CA LEU A 245 -10.90 14.33 -7.68
C LEU A 245 -9.45 13.84 -7.66
N LEU A 246 -9.20 12.71 -8.32
CA LEU A 246 -7.86 12.11 -8.44
C LEU A 246 -7.15 12.54 -9.71
N ALA A 247 -7.88 12.60 -10.83
CA ALA A 247 -7.33 13.03 -12.11
C ALA A 247 -8.44 13.60 -13.02
N SER A 248 -8.06 14.52 -13.89
CA SER A 248 -8.94 15.04 -14.94
C SER A 248 -8.18 15.20 -16.25
N HIS A 249 -8.86 15.00 -17.38
CA HIS A 249 -8.32 15.20 -18.71
C HIS A 249 -9.38 15.77 -19.64
N GLN A 250 -8.94 16.54 -20.62
CA GLN A 250 -9.81 17.14 -21.63
C GLN A 250 -9.23 16.89 -23.01
N ARG A 251 -10.09 16.49 -23.95
CA ARG A 251 -9.69 16.24 -25.34
C ARG A 251 -10.74 16.76 -26.31
N ASN A 252 -10.27 17.39 -27.39
CA ASN A 252 -11.13 17.71 -28.52
C ASN A 252 -11.51 16.44 -29.30
N ILE A 253 -12.80 16.22 -29.49
CA ILE A 253 -13.36 15.15 -30.31
C ILE A 253 -14.15 15.74 -31.48
N THR A 254 -14.25 15.01 -32.58
CA THR A 254 -15.01 15.43 -33.77
C THR A 254 -15.92 14.31 -34.22
N LEU A 255 -17.23 14.56 -34.16
CA LEU A 255 -18.28 13.65 -34.59
C LEU A 255 -18.70 14.06 -36.00
N LYS A 256 -18.53 13.16 -36.97
CA LYS A 256 -18.88 13.44 -38.37
C LYS A 256 -20.20 12.77 -38.71
N LYS A 257 -21.14 13.55 -39.26
CA LYS A 257 -22.26 13.02 -40.06
C LYS A 257 -21.70 12.06 -41.10
N THR A 258 -22.30 10.89 -41.22
CA THR A 258 -22.15 10.10 -42.44
C THR A 258 -22.78 10.90 -43.57
N LYS A 259 -22.13 10.94 -44.75
CA LYS A 259 -22.90 11.20 -45.97
C LYS A 259 -24.04 10.20 -45.93
N GLU A 260 -25.28 10.68 -46.01
CA GLU A 260 -26.38 9.80 -46.33
C GLU A 260 -25.90 8.91 -47.47
N ASP A 261 -26.00 7.59 -47.31
CA ASP A 261 -26.38 6.81 -48.47
C ASP A 261 -27.75 7.37 -48.83
N VAL A 262 -27.72 8.41 -49.68
CA VAL A 262 -28.83 8.77 -50.52
C VAL A 262 -29.04 7.49 -51.33
N LYS A 263 -29.77 6.53 -50.76
CA LYS A 263 -30.62 5.65 -51.54
C LYS A 263 -31.48 6.63 -52.29
N THR A 264 -31.00 6.90 -53.49
CA THR A 264 -31.63 7.72 -54.51
C THR A 264 -33.12 7.44 -54.41
N LEU A 265 -33.85 8.48 -54.00
CA LEU A 265 -35.27 8.71 -54.32
C LEU A 265 -35.43 8.84 -55.85
N GLY A 266 -34.86 7.87 -56.58
CA GLY A 266 -34.89 7.73 -58.03
C GLY A 266 -35.66 6.49 -58.46
N PHE A 267 -36.01 5.58 -57.54
CA PHE A 267 -36.82 4.41 -57.89
C PHE A 267 -38.31 4.75 -58.07
N GLU A 268 -38.88 5.67 -57.29
CA GLU A 268 -40.30 6.06 -57.46
C GLU A 268 -40.54 6.92 -58.72
N ALA A 269 -39.57 7.75 -59.12
CA ALA A 269 -39.65 8.51 -60.36
C ALA A 269 -39.55 7.62 -61.61
N ILE A 270 -38.77 6.53 -61.57
CA ILE A 270 -38.64 5.58 -62.69
C ILE A 270 -39.95 4.79 -62.90
N PHE A 271 -40.63 4.38 -61.82
CA PHE A 271 -41.93 3.70 -61.95
C PHE A 271 -43.06 4.63 -62.41
N ALA A 272 -43.05 5.90 -61.99
CA ALA A 272 -44.04 6.88 -62.46
C ALA A 272 -43.88 7.20 -63.97
N ILE A 273 -42.65 7.36 -64.45
CA ILE A 273 -42.38 7.62 -65.89
C ILE A 273 -42.64 6.36 -66.73
N GLY A 274 -42.24 5.18 -66.25
CA GLY A 274 -42.52 3.90 -66.94
C GLY A 274 -44.02 3.60 -67.05
N GLY A 275 -44.79 3.88 -65.99
CA GLY A 275 -46.24 3.74 -66.00
C GLY A 275 -46.93 4.69 -66.98
N LEU A 276 -46.51 5.96 -67.04
CA LEU A 276 -47.05 6.94 -67.99
C LEU A 276 -46.75 6.58 -69.45
N LEU A 277 -45.55 6.07 -69.74
CA LEU A 277 -45.19 5.62 -71.10
C LEU A 277 -45.96 4.37 -71.53
N ALA A 278 -46.20 3.42 -70.62
CA ALA A 278 -47.02 2.23 -70.91
C ALA A 278 -48.48 2.58 -71.20
N VAL A 279 -49.06 3.53 -70.46
CA VAL A 279 -50.42 4.04 -70.69
C VAL A 279 -50.50 4.81 -72.01
N ALA A 280 -49.52 5.67 -72.33
CA ALA A 280 -49.47 6.39 -73.59
C ALA A 280 -49.36 5.43 -74.80
N TYR A 281 -48.55 4.37 -74.69
CA TYR A 281 -48.43 3.33 -75.72
C TYR A 281 -49.75 2.58 -75.95
N LEU A 282 -50.47 2.22 -74.87
CA LEU A 282 -51.77 1.55 -74.98
C LEU A 282 -52.85 2.43 -75.60
N VAL A 283 -52.87 3.73 -75.28
CA VAL A 283 -53.82 4.70 -75.86
C VAL A 283 -53.53 4.91 -77.36
N LEU A 284 -52.27 4.96 -77.77
CA LEU A 284 -51.89 5.11 -79.17
C LEU A 284 -52.16 3.84 -79.99
N ARG A 285 -51.99 2.64 -79.41
CA ARG A 285 -52.29 1.36 -80.09
C ARG A 285 -53.78 1.12 -80.32
N ARG A 286 -54.67 1.70 -79.51
CA ARG A 286 -56.13 1.56 -79.64
C ARG A 286 -56.76 2.48 -80.71
N ARG A 287 -55.99 3.42 -81.27
CA ARG A 287 -56.44 4.40 -82.28
C ARG A 287 -55.95 4.09 -83.70
N ARG A 288 -55.32 2.94 -83.92
CA ARG A 288 -55.11 2.33 -85.25
C ARG A 288 -55.99 1.11 -85.38
#